data_AF-A0A3D3EYY1-F1
#
_entry.id   AF-A0A3D3EYY1-F1
#
_cell.length_a   1.000
_cell.length_b   1.000
_cell.length_c   1.000
_cell.angle_alpha   90.00
_cell.angle_beta   90.00
_cell.angle_gamma   90.00
#
_symmetry.space_group_name_H-M   'P 1'
#
loop_
_entity.id
_entity.type
_entity.pdbx_description
1 polymer ?
#
loop_
_entity_poly.entity_id
_entity_poly.type
_entity_poly.pdbx_seq_one_letter_code
_entity_poly.pdbx_strand_id
1 'polypeptide(L)'
;GWLPLLLKTGRRLLKNGDYQIIYVSCGPFSSALAAYRLAEEFHARLVVDYRDYWTLLSDYDLMGNAFKRKISRTWEQRILARADYVICATRGIRDDLAAAFDPGLTERS
;
A
#
# COMPACT_ATOMS: atom_id res chain seq x y z
N GLY A 1 5.60 1.84 -19.53
CA GLY A 1 4.79 1.68 -18.30
C GLY A 1 5.03 2.87 -17.39
N TRP A 2 4.04 3.27 -16.59
CA TRP A 2 4.08 4.52 -15.80
C TRP A 2 4.85 4.39 -14.47
N LEU A 3 4.99 3.18 -13.93
CA LEU A 3 5.63 2.93 -12.63
C LEU A 3 7.11 3.37 -12.55
N PRO A 4 7.98 3.09 -13.55
CA PRO A 4 9.37 3.57 -13.52
C PRO A 4 9.49 5.09 -13.58
N LEU A 5 8.59 5.75 -14.33
CA LEU A 5 8.54 7.20 -14.43
C LEU A 5 8.10 7.83 -13.09
N LEU A 6 7.14 7.22 -12.40
CA LEU A 6 6.75 7.64 -11.07
C LEU A 6 7.92 7.54 -10.09
N LEU A 7 8.64 6.41 -10.06
CA LEU A 7 9.80 6.25 -9.17
C LEU A 7 10.90 7.27 -9.48
N LYS A 8 11.20 7.53 -10.76
CA LYS A 8 12.20 8.52 -11.16
C LYS A 8 11.82 9.93 -10.69
N THR A 9 10.57 10.33 -10.91
CA THR A 9 10.08 11.65 -10.52
C THR A 9 9.98 11.79 -9.00
N GLY A 10 9.46 10.77 -8.31
CA GLY A 10 9.38 10.72 -6.85
C GLY A 10 10.74 10.86 -6.19
N ARG A 11 11.76 10.12 -6.66
CA ARG A 11 13.16 10.28 -6.20
C ARG A 11 13.67 11.70 -6.39
N ARG A 12 13.41 12.31 -7.55
CA ARG A 12 13.87 13.68 -7.82
C ARG A 12 13.24 14.68 -6.87
N LEU A 13 11.95 14.54 -6.57
CA LEU A 13 11.24 15.42 -5.65
C LEU A 13 11.74 15.22 -4.22
N LEU A 14 11.83 13.97 -3.74
CA LEU A 14 12.29 13.64 -2.38
C LEU A 14 13.74 14.04 -2.13
N LYS A 15 14.61 14.04 -3.15
CA LYS A 15 16.00 14.52 -3.02
C LYS A 15 16.12 16.04 -2.89
N ASN A 16 15.20 16.79 -3.49
CA ASN A 16 15.33 18.23 -3.68
C ASN A 16 14.35 19.05 -2.82
N GLY A 17 13.51 18.40 -2.02
CA GLY A 17 12.51 19.07 -1.19
C GLY A 17 12.33 18.38 0.15
N ASP A 18 11.77 19.11 1.11
CA ASP A 18 11.63 18.68 2.49
C ASP A 18 10.29 17.95 2.73
N TYR A 19 10.09 16.84 2.03
CA TYR A 19 8.88 16.02 2.16
C TYR A 19 9.05 15.00 3.29
N GLN A 20 8.19 15.06 4.29
CA GLN A 20 8.24 14.16 5.45
C GLN A 20 7.27 12.98 5.33
N ILE A 21 6.23 13.13 4.50
CA ILE A 21 5.13 12.18 4.36
C ILE A 21 4.90 11.88 2.88
N ILE A 22 4.76 10.59 2.58
CA ILE A 22 4.30 10.08 1.29
C ILE A 22 2.88 9.55 1.48
N TYR A 23 1.92 10.16 0.80
CA TYR A 23 0.54 9.71 0.75
C TYR A 23 0.26 8.97 -0.55
N VAL A 24 -0.42 7.85 -0.49
CA VAL A 24 -0.88 7.11 -1.67
C VAL A 24 -2.30 6.61 -1.49
N SER A 25 -3.16 6.92 -2.45
CA SER A 25 -4.47 6.27 -2.56
C SER A 25 -4.33 4.99 -3.37
N CYS A 26 -4.85 3.88 -2.83
CA CYS A 26 -4.83 2.56 -3.43
C CYS A 26 -5.72 2.51 -4.68
N GLY A 27 -5.22 3.05 -5.78
CA GLY A 27 -5.78 2.89 -7.11
C GLY A 27 -4.82 3.43 -8.18
N PRO A 28 -4.10 2.58 -8.93
CA PRO A 28 -3.88 1.13 -8.82
C PRO A 28 -2.91 0.71 -7.70
N PHE A 29 -2.91 -0.55 -7.24
CA PHE A 29 -2.00 -1.05 -6.19
C PHE A 29 -0.51 -0.94 -6.53
N SER A 30 -0.17 -0.85 -7.81
CA SER A 30 1.20 -0.54 -8.23
C SER A 30 1.66 0.86 -7.81
N SER A 31 0.75 1.81 -7.55
CA SER A 31 1.06 3.09 -6.89
C SER A 31 1.59 2.87 -5.48
N ALA A 32 0.93 2.01 -4.70
CA ALA A 32 1.32 1.69 -3.33
C ALA A 32 2.69 1.00 -3.28
N LEU A 33 3.02 0.15 -4.26
CA LEU A 33 4.36 -0.41 -4.40
C LEU A 33 5.45 0.64 -4.65
N ALA A 34 5.16 1.68 -5.43
CA ALA A 34 6.11 2.76 -5.62
C ALA A 34 6.24 3.61 -4.35
N ALA A 35 5.13 3.96 -3.71
CA ALA A 35 5.12 4.71 -2.46
C ALA A 35 5.91 3.97 -1.36
N TYR A 36 5.70 2.66 -1.23
CA TYR A 36 6.47 1.77 -0.36
C TYR A 36 7.98 1.90 -0.63
N ARG A 37 8.40 1.76 -1.89
CA ARG A 37 9.83 1.83 -2.23
C ARG A 37 10.44 3.20 -1.95
N LEU A 38 9.72 4.27 -2.26
CA LEU A 38 10.19 5.63 -2.00
C LEU A 38 10.25 5.92 -0.50
N ALA A 39 9.25 5.46 0.28
CA ALA A 39 9.23 5.62 1.72
C ALA A 39 10.37 4.83 2.40
N GLU A 40 10.71 3.64 1.92
CA GLU A 40 11.91 2.92 2.38
C GLU A 40 13.21 3.64 1.99
N GLU A 41 13.35 4.06 0.73
CA GLU A 41 14.59 4.68 0.21
C GLU A 41 14.91 6.03 0.87
N PHE A 42 13.88 6.81 1.26
CA PHE A 42 14.04 8.15 1.82
C PHE A 42 13.65 8.24 3.30
N HIS A 43 13.35 7.12 3.96
CA HIS A 43 12.88 7.07 5.34
C HIS A 43 11.70 8.00 5.65
N ALA A 44 10.86 8.28 4.65
CA ALA A 44 9.67 9.11 4.80
C ALA A 44 8.54 8.32 5.45
N ARG A 45 7.65 9.00 6.18
CA ARG A 45 6.43 8.38 6.72
C ARG A 45 5.49 8.02 5.56
N LEU A 46 4.92 6.82 5.58
CA LEU A 46 4.03 6.31 4.55
C LEU A 46 2.58 6.30 5.06
N VAL A 47 1.68 6.96 4.34
CA VAL A 47 0.24 6.89 4.55
C VAL A 47 -0.42 6.22 3.36
N VAL A 48 -1.15 5.14 3.61
CA VAL A 48 -1.80 4.34 2.57
C VAL A 48 -3.32 4.43 2.71
N ASP A 49 -4.00 4.94 1.70
CA ASP A 49 -5.45 5.09 1.66
C ASP A 49 -6.11 3.94 0.88
N TYR A 50 -6.69 3.00 1.63
CA TYR A 50 -7.47 1.86 1.16
C TYR A 50 -8.92 2.25 0.92
N ARG A 51 -9.25 2.45 -0.37
CA ARG A 51 -10.64 2.66 -0.80
C ARG A 51 -11.40 1.38 -1.09
N ASP A 52 -10.68 0.36 -1.58
CA ASP A 52 -11.20 -0.95 -1.92
C ASP A 52 -10.22 -2.05 -1.46
N TYR A 53 -10.71 -3.28 -1.36
CA TYR A 53 -9.86 -4.44 -1.07
C TYR A 53 -8.91 -4.76 -2.22
N TRP A 54 -7.71 -5.25 -1.89
CA TRP A 54 -6.82 -5.82 -2.90
C TRP A 54 -7.02 -7.33 -3.06
N THR A 55 -6.76 -8.09 -2.00
CA THR A 55 -6.76 -9.56 -2.06
C THR A 55 -7.92 -10.21 -1.31
N LEU A 56 -8.72 -9.41 -0.59
CA LEU A 56 -9.85 -9.88 0.22
C LEU A 56 -11.21 -9.86 -0.50
N LEU A 57 -11.28 -9.38 -1.74
CA LEU A 57 -12.50 -9.52 -2.56
C LEU A 57 -12.78 -11.01 -2.81
N SER A 58 -14.03 -11.46 -2.60
CA SER A 58 -14.42 -12.84 -2.86
C SER A 58 -14.18 -13.28 -4.31
N ASP A 59 -14.25 -12.34 -5.26
CA ASP A 59 -13.97 -12.60 -6.68
C ASP A 59 -12.48 -12.72 -6.99
N TYR A 60 -11.60 -12.33 -6.06
CA TYR A 60 -10.14 -12.44 -6.23
C TYR A 60 -9.68 -13.90 -6.39
N ASP A 61 -10.40 -14.84 -5.77
CA ASP A 61 -10.14 -16.27 -5.94
C ASP A 61 -10.49 -16.79 -7.34
N LEU A 62 -11.41 -16.13 -8.04
CA LEU A 62 -11.84 -16.48 -9.39
C LEU A 62 -10.93 -15.89 -10.49
N MET A 63 -10.14 -14.86 -10.18
CA MET A 63 -9.47 -14.02 -11.17
C MET A 63 -7.98 -14.31 -11.43
N GLY A 64 -7.41 -15.42 -10.92
CA GLY A 64 -5.99 -15.68 -11.24
C GLY A 64 -5.34 -16.95 -10.72
N ASN A 65 -4.14 -17.20 -11.25
CA ASN A 65 -3.25 -18.31 -10.89
C ASN A 65 -2.79 -18.17 -9.42
N ALA A 66 -2.83 -19.26 -8.64
CA ALA A 66 -2.58 -19.24 -7.18
C ALA A 66 -1.25 -18.57 -6.77
N PHE A 67 -0.23 -18.65 -7.64
CA PHE A 67 1.05 -17.99 -7.45
C PHE A 67 0.96 -16.46 -7.45
N LYS A 68 0.18 -15.87 -8.36
CA LYS A 68 -0.05 -14.42 -8.41
C LYS A 68 -0.76 -13.94 -7.15
N ARG A 69 -1.71 -14.72 -6.64
CA ARG A 69 -2.42 -14.42 -5.39
C ARG A 69 -1.48 -14.37 -4.20
N LYS A 70 -0.60 -15.37 -4.06
CA LYS A 70 0.42 -15.39 -3.00
C LYS A 70 1.34 -14.18 -3.07
N ILE A 71 1.78 -13.80 -4.28
CA ILE A 71 2.61 -12.61 -4.48
C ILE A 71 1.86 -11.34 -4.07
N SER A 72 0.64 -11.13 -4.53
CA SER A 72 -0.15 -9.95 -4.18
C SER A 72 -0.39 -9.86 -2.68
N ARG A 73 -0.78 -10.96 -2.02
CA ARG A 73 -0.98 -11.01 -0.58
C ARG A 73 0.31 -10.70 0.20
N THR A 74 1.45 -11.19 -0.30
CA THR A 74 2.76 -10.91 0.31
C THR A 74 3.12 -9.42 0.18
N TRP A 75 2.85 -8.81 -0.96
CA TRP A 75 3.07 -7.37 -1.15
C TRP A 75 2.11 -6.52 -0.33
N GLU A 76 0.84 -6.90 -0.26
CA GLU A 76 -0.14 -6.25 0.60
C GLU A 76 0.33 -6.25 2.06
N GLN A 77 0.74 -7.42 2.57
CA GLN A 77 1.29 -7.53 3.91
C GLN A 77 2.51 -6.63 4.13
N ARG A 78 3.43 -6.56 3.17
CA ARG A 78 4.62 -5.70 3.27
C ARG A 78 4.27 -4.21 3.27
N ILE A 79 3.33 -3.80 2.43
CA ILE A 79 2.87 -2.41 2.35
C ILE A 79 2.21 -2.01 3.67
N LEU A 80 1.27 -2.83 4.16
CA LEU A 80 0.57 -2.58 5.43
C LEU A 80 1.53 -2.58 6.62
N ALA A 81 2.48 -3.51 6.68
CA ALA A 81 3.49 -3.55 7.72
C ALA A 81 4.34 -2.27 7.75
N ARG A 82 4.74 -1.77 6.57
CA ARG A 82 5.56 -0.55 6.44
C ARG A 82 4.77 0.74 6.60
N ALA A 83 3.46 0.75 6.33
CA ALA A 83 2.65 1.96 6.42
C ALA A 83 2.63 2.50 7.85
N ASP A 84 3.00 3.76 8.03
CA ASP A 84 2.92 4.41 9.34
C ASP A 84 1.46 4.66 9.73
N TYR A 85 0.62 5.02 8.74
CA TYR A 85 -0.82 5.15 8.90
C TYR A 85 -1.56 4.53 7.71
N VAL A 86 -2.73 3.97 7.98
CA VAL A 86 -3.62 3.40 6.96
C VAL A 86 -4.96 4.10 7.03
N ILE A 87 -5.41 4.71 5.95
CA ILE A 87 -6.77 5.26 5.87
C ILE A 87 -7.64 4.20 5.22
N CYS A 88 -8.82 3.93 5.78
CA CYS A 88 -9.78 3.01 5.19
C CYS A 88 -11.08 3.75 4.85
N ALA A 89 -11.65 3.47 3.67
CA ALA A 89 -12.92 4.07 3.26
C ALA A 89 -14.08 3.69 4.20
N THR A 90 -14.02 2.50 4.80
CA THR A 90 -15.00 2.03 5.79
C THR A 90 -14.33 1.31 6.95
N ARG A 91 -15.02 1.24 8.09
CA ARG A 91 -14.56 0.45 9.25
C ARG A 91 -14.49 -1.05 8.93
N GLY A 92 -15.39 -1.57 8.08
CA GLY A 92 -15.35 -2.97 7.65
C GLY A 92 -14.05 -3.33 6.93
N ILE A 93 -13.61 -2.50 5.98
CA ILE A 93 -12.32 -2.69 5.29
C ILE A 93 -11.18 -2.72 6.30
N ARG A 94 -11.17 -1.78 7.26
CA ARG A 94 -10.15 -1.74 8.31
C ARG A 94 -10.12 -3.03 9.13
N ASP A 95 -11.27 -3.46 9.62
CA ASP A 95 -11.37 -4.61 10.53
C ASP A 95 -10.97 -5.91 9.81
N ASP A 96 -11.37 -6.06 8.54
CA ASP A 96 -10.97 -7.20 7.70
C ASP A 96 -9.46 -7.19 7.40
N LEU A 97 -8.88 -6.03 7.08
CA LEU A 97 -7.44 -5.90 6.86
C LEU A 97 -6.66 -6.19 8.15
N ALA A 98 -7.15 -5.72 9.30
CA ALA A 98 -6.53 -5.97 10.58
C ALA A 98 -6.56 -7.47 10.93
N ALA A 99 -7.71 -8.13 10.73
CA ALA A 99 -7.85 -9.56 10.95
C ALA A 99 -6.97 -10.41 10.01
N ALA A 100 -6.81 -9.97 8.75
CA ALA A 100 -6.11 -10.75 7.72
C ALA A 100 -4.58 -10.55 7.69
N PHE A 101 -4.08 -9.38 8.10
CA PHE A 101 -2.69 -8.99 7.91
C PHE A 101 -1.98 -8.56 9.19
N ASP A 102 -2.61 -7.73 10.02
CA ASP A 102 -2.00 -7.17 11.22
C ASP A 102 -3.05 -6.59 12.20
N PRO A 103 -3.29 -7.21 13.36
CA PRO A 103 -4.22 -6.69 14.36
C PRO A 103 -3.87 -5.28 14.86
N GLY A 104 -2.58 -4.88 14.84
CA GLY A 104 -2.14 -3.54 15.25
C GLY A 104 -2.58 -2.43 14.29
N LEU A 105 -3.12 -2.78 13.11
CA LEU A 105 -3.60 -1.83 12.13
C LEU A 105 -4.72 -0.96 12.68
N THR A 106 -5.58 -1.49 13.57
CA THR A 106 -6.68 -0.74 14.20
C THR A 106 -6.22 0.47 15.01
N GLU A 107 -4.98 0.50 15.52
CA GLU A 107 -4.45 1.64 16.27
C GLU A 107 -3.89 2.75 15.35
N ARG A 108 -3.57 2.41 14.10
CA ARG A 108 -2.98 3.30 13.09
C ARG A 108 -3.90 3.56 11.89
N SER A 109 -5.21 3.31 12.04
CA SER A 109 -6.23 3.46 10.99
C SER A 109 -7.58 4.02 11.40
#